data_AF-A0A0G4FSD4-F1
#
_entry.id   AF-A0A0G4FSD4-F1
#
_cell.length_a   1.000
_cell.length_b   1.000
_cell.length_c   1.000
_cell.angle_alpha   90.00
_cell.angle_beta   90.00
_cell.angle_gamma   90.00
#
_symmetry.space_group_name_H-M   'P 1'
#
loop_
_entity.id
_entity.type
_entity.pdbx_description
1 polymer ?
#
loop_
_entity_poly.entity_id
_entity_poly.type
_entity_poly.pdbx_seq_one_letter_code
_entity_poly.pdbx_strand_id
1 'polypeptide(L)'
;MPSPSTDVISLQHGGGAARKMTEGNRQSGQEMDPHRDVSAASRSCFGTRQWEYSVVIVAVWNAEGGEEEAERNREWADRVWRALLPFTTGVYAVDIDRFSRPAEDIAHEVSLAFGKIGLQRLQALKRKMDPDSLLTATVPLLF
;
A
#
# COMPACT_ATOMS: atom_id res chain seq x y z
N MET A 1 -21.10 11.17 -35.90
CA MET A 1 -21.37 10.11 -34.91
C MET A 1 -20.42 10.36 -33.76
N PRO A 2 -20.86 10.52 -32.50
CA PRO A 2 -19.92 10.51 -31.38
C PRO A 2 -19.25 9.13 -31.37
N SER A 3 -17.93 9.09 -31.23
CA SER A 3 -17.20 7.84 -31.00
C SER A 3 -17.78 7.16 -29.76
N PRO A 4 -18.00 5.84 -29.74
CA PRO A 4 -18.36 5.18 -28.49
C PRO A 4 -17.26 5.52 -27.48
N SER A 5 -17.63 6.12 -26.34
CA SER A 5 -16.67 6.25 -25.25
C SER A 5 -16.39 4.83 -24.80
N THR A 6 -15.17 4.36 -25.05
CA THR A 6 -14.71 3.13 -24.44
C THR A 6 -14.52 3.45 -22.99
N ASP A 7 -15.50 3.12 -22.16
CA ASP A 7 -15.41 3.31 -20.73
C ASP A 7 -14.32 2.37 -20.21
N VAL A 8 -13.30 2.97 -19.61
CA VAL A 8 -12.13 2.25 -19.12
C VAL A 8 -12.22 2.16 -17.60
N ILE A 9 -11.95 0.96 -17.07
CA ILE A 9 -11.80 0.70 -15.64
C ILE A 9 -10.30 0.59 -15.34
N SER A 10 -9.86 1.25 -14.27
CA SER A 10 -8.49 1.16 -13.77
C SER A 10 -8.46 0.66 -12.34
N LEU A 11 -7.54 -0.25 -12.05
CA LEU A 11 -7.16 -0.65 -10.70
C LEU A 11 -5.71 -0.27 -10.46
N GLN A 12 -5.45 0.33 -9.30
CA GLN A 12 -4.11 0.74 -8.89
C GLN A 12 -3.64 -0.14 -7.74
N HIS A 13 -2.40 -0.61 -7.84
CA HIS A 13 -1.67 -1.35 -6.81
C HIS A 13 -0.58 -0.48 -6.22
N GLY A 14 -0.41 -0.66 -4.91
CA GLY A 14 0.55 0.04 -4.07
C GLY A 14 1.97 -0.03 -4.56
N GLY A 15 2.57 1.16 -4.76
CA GLY A 15 3.97 1.28 -5.06
C GLY A 15 4.84 1.29 -3.83
N GLY A 16 5.33 0.10 -3.49
CA GLY A 16 6.34 -0.07 -2.46
C GLY A 16 7.74 0.29 -2.95
N ALA A 17 8.33 1.29 -2.30
CA ALA A 17 9.65 1.81 -2.63
C ALA A 17 10.79 0.83 -2.35
N ALA A 18 11.66 0.71 -3.35
CA ALA A 18 13.00 0.17 -3.19
C ALA A 18 13.93 1.25 -2.60
N ARG A 19 14.83 0.85 -1.68
CA ARG A 19 16.07 1.58 -1.40
C ARG A 19 17.26 0.67 -1.74
N LYS A 20 18.29 1.26 -2.35
CA LYS A 20 19.50 0.64 -2.89
C LYS A 20 20.05 -0.49 -2.00
N MET A 21 20.20 -1.70 -2.55
CA MET A 21 21.15 -2.67 -1.99
C MET A 21 22.55 -2.05 -2.11
N THR A 22 23.03 -1.35 -1.08
CA THR A 22 24.45 -0.98 -1.01
C THR A 22 25.23 -2.16 -0.45
N GLU A 23 26.25 -2.60 -1.21
CA GLU A 23 27.11 -3.79 -1.01
C GLU A 23 27.81 -3.89 0.36
N GLY A 24 27.63 -2.93 1.28
CA GLY A 24 28.28 -2.91 2.60
C GLY A 24 27.61 -3.73 3.71
N ASN A 25 26.37 -4.20 3.56
CA ASN A 25 25.61 -4.75 4.70
C ASN A 25 25.69 -6.28 4.87
N ARG A 26 26.61 -6.97 4.17
CA ARG A 26 26.87 -8.40 4.39
C ARG A 26 27.71 -8.69 5.64
N GLN A 27 28.35 -7.69 6.23
CA GLN A 27 29.28 -7.86 7.35
C GLN A 27 29.17 -6.75 8.37
N SER A 28 28.13 -6.79 9.19
CA SER A 28 28.27 -6.44 10.60
C SER A 28 27.05 -6.95 11.35
N GLY A 29 27.28 -7.85 12.31
CA GLY A 29 26.33 -8.15 13.37
C GLY A 29 26.15 -6.95 14.30
N GLN A 30 25.70 -5.82 13.75
CA GLN A 30 25.16 -4.74 14.56
C GLN A 30 23.72 -5.11 14.88
N GLU A 31 23.55 -5.61 16.09
CA GLU A 31 22.28 -5.60 16.80
C GLU A 31 21.62 -4.24 16.58
N MET A 32 20.46 -4.28 15.93
CA MET A 32 19.70 -3.09 15.58
C MET A 32 19.21 -2.48 16.90
N ASP A 33 19.91 -1.44 17.38
CA ASP A 33 19.49 -0.69 18.56
C ASP A 33 18.04 -0.20 18.34
N PRO A 34 17.06 -0.69 19.13
CA PRO A 34 15.65 -0.31 18.97
C PRO A 34 15.39 1.17 19.29
N HIS A 35 16.42 1.92 19.71
CA HIS A 35 16.36 3.34 20.02
C HIS A 35 17.07 4.25 18.99
N ARG A 36 17.59 3.71 17.88
CA ARG A 36 18.30 4.51 16.89
C ARG A 36 17.34 5.35 16.03
N ASP A 37 17.29 6.63 16.42
CA ASP A 37 16.70 7.81 15.76
C ASP A 37 15.16 8.00 15.87
N VAL A 38 14.76 8.45 17.05
CA VAL A 38 13.38 8.90 17.38
C VAL A 38 13.07 10.30 16.79
N SER A 39 13.99 10.91 16.05
CA SER A 39 13.83 12.27 15.52
C SER A 39 13.24 12.25 14.09
N ALA A 40 12.20 13.06 13.86
CA ALA A 40 11.38 13.20 12.63
C ALA A 40 10.33 12.11 12.33
N ALA A 41 10.61 10.81 12.48
CA ALA A 41 9.62 9.73 12.23
C ALA A 41 8.43 9.74 13.19
N SER A 42 8.57 10.42 14.34
CA SER A 42 7.54 10.59 15.38
C SER A 42 6.53 11.71 15.10
N ARG A 43 6.74 12.54 14.05
CA ARG A 43 5.90 13.73 13.76
C ARG A 43 4.76 13.48 12.75
N SER A 44 4.84 12.45 11.92
CA SER A 44 3.78 12.12 10.94
C SER A 44 3.57 10.62 10.81
N CYS A 45 2.34 10.21 10.53
CA CYS A 45 2.01 8.80 10.26
C CYS A 45 2.54 8.28 8.91
N PHE A 46 3.15 9.15 8.10
CA PHE A 46 3.86 8.76 6.89
C PHE A 46 5.32 8.43 7.24
N GLY A 47 5.62 7.14 7.43
CA GLY A 47 6.95 6.65 7.84
C GLY A 47 7.97 6.56 6.70
N THR A 48 7.55 6.82 5.48
CA THR A 48 8.23 6.40 4.24
C THR A 48 9.00 7.53 3.55
N ARG A 49 9.38 8.58 4.30
CA ARG A 49 10.08 9.77 3.78
C ARG A 49 11.49 9.52 3.25
N GLN A 50 12.04 8.32 3.46
CA GLN A 50 13.39 7.93 3.03
C GLN A 50 13.41 7.07 1.76
N TRP A 51 12.25 6.92 1.10
CA TRP A 51 12.12 6.17 -0.14
C TRP A 51 12.83 6.85 -1.30
N GLU A 52 13.62 6.09 -2.06
CA GLU A 52 14.32 6.59 -3.25
C GLU A 52 13.49 6.43 -4.53
N TYR A 53 12.61 5.43 -4.57
CA TYR A 53 11.76 5.09 -5.73
C TYR A 53 10.34 4.79 -5.27
N SER A 54 9.36 4.81 -6.18
CA SER A 54 8.02 4.26 -5.95
C SER A 54 7.56 3.56 -7.23
N VAL A 55 6.89 2.42 -7.11
CA VAL A 55 6.54 1.55 -8.24
C VAL A 55 5.04 1.31 -8.27
N VAL A 56 4.28 2.18 -8.91
CA VAL A 56 2.82 1.99 -9.01
C VAL A 56 2.51 1.01 -10.14
N ILE A 57 1.74 -0.04 -9.83
CA ILE A 57 1.25 -0.99 -10.84
C ILE A 57 -0.19 -0.60 -11.15
N VAL A 58 -0.52 -0.41 -12.42
CA VAL A 58 -1.88 -0.03 -12.83
C VAL A 58 -2.36 -1.03 -13.87
N ALA A 59 -3.45 -1.73 -13.55
CA ALA A 59 -4.18 -2.56 -14.51
C ALA A 59 -5.36 -1.78 -15.07
N VAL A 60 -5.53 -1.81 -16.38
CA VAL A 60 -6.51 -0.99 -17.09
C VAL A 60 -7.20 -1.86 -18.14
N TRP A 61 -8.54 -1.86 -18.16
CA TRP A 61 -9.32 -2.68 -19.09
C TRP A 61 -10.62 -2.01 -19.53
N ASN A 62 -11.23 -2.55 -20.60
CA ASN A 62 -12.50 -2.05 -21.11
C ASN A 62 -13.66 -2.55 -20.22
N ALA A 63 -14.59 -1.66 -19.84
CA ALA A 63 -15.79 -2.02 -19.09
C ALA A 63 -16.67 -3.06 -19.84
N GLU A 64 -16.62 -3.07 -21.17
CA GLU A 64 -17.34 -4.04 -22.01
C GLU A 64 -16.75 -5.45 -21.95
N GLY A 65 -15.52 -5.60 -21.42
CA GLY A 65 -14.82 -6.87 -21.30
C GLY A 65 -15.43 -7.87 -20.30
N GLY A 66 -16.37 -7.41 -19.47
CA GLY A 66 -17.03 -8.22 -18.46
C GLY A 66 -16.11 -8.65 -17.32
N GLU A 67 -16.64 -9.49 -16.43
CA GLU A 67 -15.95 -9.88 -15.19
C GLU A 67 -14.69 -10.73 -15.43
N GLU A 68 -14.66 -11.53 -16.50
CA GLU A 68 -13.49 -12.36 -16.81
C GLU A 68 -12.26 -11.52 -17.20
N GLU A 69 -12.45 -10.47 -18.00
CA GLU A 69 -11.38 -9.52 -18.30
C GLU A 69 -10.97 -8.73 -17.07
N ALA A 70 -11.95 -8.30 -16.26
CA ALA A 70 -11.66 -7.62 -14.99
C ALA A 70 -10.78 -8.50 -14.10
N GLU A 71 -11.19 -9.74 -13.83
CA GLU A 71 -10.48 -10.64 -12.93
C GLU A 71 -9.07 -10.97 -13.43
N ARG A 72 -8.90 -11.24 -14.73
CA ARG A 72 -7.58 -11.47 -15.34
C ARG A 72 -6.62 -10.29 -15.11
N ASN A 73 -7.13 -9.06 -15.19
CA ASN A 73 -6.35 -7.85 -14.96
C ASN A 73 -6.03 -7.64 -13.47
N ARG A 74 -6.99 -7.91 -12.57
CA ARG A 74 -6.75 -7.86 -11.10
C ARG A 74 -5.68 -8.87 -10.70
N GLU A 75 -5.82 -10.12 -11.14
CA GLU A 75 -4.87 -11.18 -10.85
C GLU A 75 -3.47 -10.87 -11.40
N TRP A 76 -3.36 -10.28 -12.59
CA TRP A 76 -2.08 -9.87 -13.15
C TRP A 76 -1.39 -8.87 -12.22
N ALA A 77 -2.10 -7.83 -11.78
CA ALA A 77 -1.54 -6.81 -10.93
C ALA A 77 -1.15 -7.37 -9.54
N ASP A 78 -1.98 -8.24 -8.97
CA ASP A 78 -1.67 -8.96 -7.73
C ASP A 78 -0.41 -9.82 -7.86
N ARG A 79 -0.25 -10.56 -8.98
CA ARG A 79 0.95 -11.37 -9.23
C ARG A 79 2.20 -10.52 -9.35
N VAL A 80 2.13 -9.40 -10.09
CA VAL A 80 3.25 -8.46 -10.22
C VAL A 80 3.62 -7.87 -8.87
N TRP A 81 2.64 -7.44 -8.08
CA TRP A 81 2.86 -6.90 -6.75
C TRP A 81 3.52 -7.92 -5.80
N ARG A 82 2.98 -9.15 -5.73
CA ARG A 82 3.56 -10.22 -4.90
C ARG A 82 4.99 -10.55 -5.30
N ALA A 83 5.32 -10.49 -6.59
CA ALA A 83 6.68 -10.70 -7.09
C ALA A 83 7.64 -9.56 -6.70
N LEU A 84 7.13 -8.33 -6.58
CA LEU A 84 7.92 -7.16 -6.17
C LEU A 84 8.07 -7.04 -4.66
N LEU A 85 7.14 -7.59 -3.87
CA LEU A 85 7.09 -7.45 -2.41
C LEU A 85 8.46 -7.64 -1.70
N PRO A 86 9.28 -8.67 -2.02
CA PRO A 86 10.58 -8.86 -1.38
C PRO A 86 11.61 -7.73 -1.63
N PHE A 87 11.38 -6.90 -2.63
CA PHE A 87 12.23 -5.77 -3.02
C PHE A 87 11.70 -4.43 -2.52
N THR A 88 10.56 -4.43 -1.84
CA THR A 88 9.91 -3.23 -1.32
C THR A 88 10.13 -3.06 0.18
N THR A 89 10.01 -1.82 0.66
CA THR A 89 10.16 -1.48 2.08
C THR A 89 8.88 -0.97 2.74
N GLY A 90 7.75 -1.03 2.04
CA GLY A 90 6.42 -0.66 2.54
C GLY A 90 5.44 -0.39 1.39
N VAL A 91 4.30 0.22 1.70
CA VAL A 91 3.24 0.55 0.71
C VAL A 91 2.79 2.00 0.92
N TYR A 92 2.49 2.74 -0.15
CA TYR A 92 1.86 4.04 0.02
C TYR A 92 0.36 3.85 0.23
N ALA A 93 -0.16 4.32 1.37
CA ALA A 93 -1.54 4.06 1.77
C ALA A 93 -2.61 4.58 0.78
N VAL A 94 -2.28 5.58 -0.04
CA VAL A 94 -3.17 6.14 -1.08
C VAL A 94 -3.45 5.12 -2.19
N ASP A 95 -2.52 4.21 -2.42
CA ASP A 95 -2.57 3.27 -3.53
C ASP A 95 -3.18 1.91 -3.12
N ILE A 96 -3.66 1.79 -1.88
CA ILE A 96 -4.32 0.58 -1.39
C ILE A 96 -5.74 0.55 -1.96
N ASP A 97 -5.99 -0.35 -2.92
CA ASP A 97 -7.35 -0.64 -3.34
C ASP A 97 -8.05 -1.51 -2.30
N ARG A 98 -9.04 -0.88 -1.67
CA ARG A 98 -9.82 -1.42 -0.56
C ARG A 98 -11.21 -1.91 -0.96
N PHE A 99 -11.62 -1.68 -2.21
CA PHE A 99 -12.97 -2.02 -2.68
C PHE A 99 -12.96 -3.29 -3.53
N SER A 100 -11.86 -3.55 -4.23
CA SER A 100 -11.73 -4.70 -5.11
C SER A 100 -10.95 -5.87 -4.50
N ARG A 101 -10.26 -5.66 -3.37
CA ARG A 101 -9.30 -6.64 -2.82
C ARG A 101 -9.84 -7.41 -1.61
N PRO A 102 -9.35 -8.64 -1.38
CA PRO A 102 -9.64 -9.39 -0.17
C PRO A 102 -9.21 -8.64 1.10
N ALA A 103 -9.98 -8.79 2.17
CA ALA A 103 -9.76 -8.05 3.42
C ALA A 103 -8.37 -8.33 4.04
N GLU A 104 -7.88 -9.57 3.91
CA GLU A 104 -6.57 -10.01 4.39
C GLU A 104 -5.41 -9.30 3.68
N ASP A 105 -5.52 -9.12 2.37
CA ASP A 105 -4.50 -8.47 1.55
C ASP A 105 -4.45 -6.97 1.88
N ILE A 106 -5.61 -6.35 2.06
CA ILE A 106 -5.73 -4.96 2.51
C ILE A 106 -5.11 -4.78 3.90
N ALA A 107 -5.40 -5.68 4.85
CA ALA A 107 -4.85 -5.63 6.20
C ALA A 107 -3.31 -5.74 6.20
N HIS A 108 -2.78 -6.61 5.36
CA HIS A 108 -1.34 -6.74 5.17
C HIS A 108 -0.72 -5.45 4.61
N GLU A 109 -1.30 -4.84 3.58
CA GLU A 109 -0.80 -3.59 3.00
C GLU A 109 -0.90 -2.39 3.94
N VAL A 110 -1.97 -2.30 4.73
CA VAL A 110 -2.11 -1.27 5.77
C VAL A 110 -1.02 -1.43 6.84
N SER A 111 -0.67 -2.67 7.20
CA SER A 111 0.46 -2.94 8.09
C SER A 111 1.79 -2.47 7.47
N LEU A 112 2.02 -2.74 6.18
CA LEU A 112 3.21 -2.28 5.45
C LEU A 112 3.28 -0.76 5.31
N ALA A 113 2.13 -0.09 5.20
CA ALA A 113 2.08 1.36 5.00
C ALA A 113 2.40 2.16 6.26
N PHE A 114 1.96 1.69 7.43
CA PHE A 114 2.08 2.45 8.68
C PHE A 114 3.03 1.84 9.70
N GLY A 115 3.39 0.57 9.54
CA GLY A 115 4.09 -0.22 10.56
C GLY A 115 3.26 -0.39 11.84
N LYS A 116 3.74 -1.24 12.75
CA LYS A 116 3.01 -1.61 13.98
C LYS A 116 2.64 -0.41 14.86
N ILE A 117 3.62 0.44 15.18
CA ILE A 117 3.42 1.57 16.11
C ILE A 117 2.54 2.65 15.48
N GLY A 118 2.76 2.97 14.20
CA GLY A 118 1.97 3.95 13.47
C GLY A 118 0.50 3.50 13.36
N LEU A 119 0.28 2.24 12.99
CA LEU A 119 -1.05 1.66 12.88
C LEU A 119 -1.80 1.66 14.22
N GLN A 120 -1.16 1.26 15.31
CA GLN A 120 -1.78 1.27 16.64
C GLN A 120 -2.25 2.69 17.05
N ARG A 121 -1.43 3.71 16.78
CA ARG A 121 -1.78 5.12 17.07
C ARG A 121 -2.95 5.60 16.20
N LEU A 122 -2.95 5.25 14.91
CA LEU A 122 -4.02 5.59 13.98
C LEU A 122 -5.34 4.90 14.34
N GLN A 123 -5.30 3.64 14.76
CA GLN A 123 -6.48 2.91 15.24
C GLN A 123 -7.09 3.56 16.48
N ALA A 124 -6.26 3.93 17.46
CA ALA A 124 -6.73 4.65 18.64
C ALA A 124 -7.38 5.99 18.27
N LEU A 125 -6.78 6.72 17.32
CA LEU A 125 -7.33 7.99 16.83
C LEU A 125 -8.66 7.79 16.08
N LYS A 126 -8.76 6.78 15.20
CA LYS A 126 -9.98 6.44 14.47
C LYS A 126 -11.12 6.12 15.43
N ARG A 127 -10.90 5.29 16.46
CA ARG A 127 -11.92 4.98 17.48
C ARG A 127 -12.37 6.20 18.27
N LYS A 128 -11.48 7.18 18.50
CA LYS A 128 -11.80 8.40 19.25
C LYS A 128 -12.57 9.43 18.40
N MET A 129 -12.17 9.59 17.13
CA MET A 129 -12.65 10.68 16.26
C MET A 129 -13.76 10.25 15.31
N ASP A 130 -13.88 8.96 15.03
CA ASP A 130 -14.89 8.37 14.16
C ASP A 130 -15.40 7.03 14.75
N PRO A 131 -16.03 7.07 15.95
CA PRO A 131 -16.47 5.85 16.65
C PRO A 131 -17.53 5.08 15.86
N ASP A 132 -18.37 5.78 15.09
CA ASP A 132 -19.44 5.18 14.29
C ASP A 132 -19.00 4.82 12.86
N SER A 133 -17.70 4.93 12.57
CA SER A 133 -17.10 4.62 11.26
C SER A 133 -17.78 5.33 10.08
N LEU A 134 -18.18 6.59 10.25
CA LEU A 134 -18.81 7.41 9.22
C LEU A 134 -17.88 7.65 8.04
N LEU A 135 -16.57 7.76 8.29
CA LEU A 135 -15.56 7.92 7.25
C LEU A 135 -15.18 6.53 6.72
N THR A 136 -16.16 5.85 6.12
CA THR A 136 -15.98 4.50 5.62
C THR A 136 -15.06 4.48 4.44
N ALA A 137 -14.90 5.55 3.65
CA ALA A 137 -14.14 5.62 2.39
C ALA A 137 -12.61 5.86 2.55
N THR A 138 -12.09 6.00 3.78
CA THR A 138 -10.64 6.17 4.04
C THR A 138 -9.89 4.84 4.04
N VAL A 139 -8.56 4.86 4.11
CA VAL A 139 -7.78 3.63 4.36
C VAL A 139 -8.36 2.87 5.55
N PRO A 140 -8.68 1.56 5.42
CA PRO A 140 -9.31 0.81 6.48
C PRO A 140 -8.28 0.56 7.59
N LEU A 141 -8.46 1.25 8.72
CA LEU A 141 -7.58 1.12 9.88
C LEU A 141 -8.09 0.07 10.88
N LEU A 142 -9.39 -0.20 10.84
CA LEU A 142 -10.08 -1.15 11.69
C LEU A 142 -10.50 -2.32 10.77
N PHE A 143 -9.96 -3.49 11.07
CA PHE A 143 -10.31 -4.77 10.45
C PHE A 143 -10.93 -5.66 11.52
#